data_AF-A0A3C1PN70-F1
#
_entry.id   AF-A0A3C1PN70-F1
#
_cell.length_a   1.000
_cell.length_b   1.000
_cell.length_c   1.000
_cell.angle_alpha   90.00
_cell.angle_beta   90.00
_cell.angle_gamma   90.00
#
_symmetry.space_group_name_H-M   'P 1'
#
loop_
_entity.id
_entity.type
_entity.pdbx_description
1 polymer ?
#
loop_
_entity_poly.entity_id
_entity_poly.type
_entity_poly.pdbx_seq_one_letter_code
_entity_poly.pdbx_strand_id
1 'polypeptide(L)' 'NELMLKVNEFLQNKGNNIIYIYGEYDPWSAAAVQIIQGKTNALKMVKAGGSHRTRIGSFTEAEQKQVLD' A
#
# COMPACT_ATOMS: atom_id res chain seq x y z
N ASN A 1 12.06 -18.23 6.16
CA ASN A 1 10.86 -17.43 6.45
C ASN A 1 11.06 -16.30 7.47
N GLU A 2 12.07 -16.35 8.34
CA GLU A 2 12.30 -15.30 9.36
C GLU A 2 12.55 -13.89 8.78
N LEU A 3 13.27 -13.80 7.67
CA LEU A 3 13.59 -12.50 7.05
C LEU A 3 12.36 -11.75 6.54
N MET A 4 11.40 -12.44 5.91
CA MET A 4 10.18 -11.81 5.43
C MET A 4 9.29 -11.29 6.57
N LEU A 5 9.27 -12.00 7.70
CA LEU A 5 8.59 -11.52 8.90
C LEU A 5 9.22 -10.23 9.42
N LYS A 6 10.57 -10.17 9.50
CA LYS A 6 11.29 -8.95 9.90
C LYS A 6 11.06 -7.79 8.94
N VAL A 7 11.04 -8.05 7.63
CA VAL A 7 10.72 -7.04 6.61
C VAL A 7 9.30 -6.52 6.80
N ASN A 8 8.32 -7.42 6.93
CA ASN A 8 6.93 -7.01 7.14
C ASN A 8 6.76 -6.21 8.44
N GLU A 9 7.37 -6.66 9.54
CA GLU A 9 7.36 -5.93 10.82
C GLU A 9 7.97 -4.52 10.68
N PHE A 10 9.08 -4.40 9.95
CA PHE A 10 9.69 -3.11 9.66
C PHE A 10 8.74 -2.21 8.86
N LEU A 11 8.14 -2.71 7.77
CA LEU A 11 7.21 -1.95 6.94
C LEU A 11 6.00 -1.45 7.76
N GLN A 12 5.46 -2.30 8.63
CA GLN A 12 4.30 -1.98 9.47
C GLN A 12 4.60 -0.98 10.60
N ASN A 13 5.81 -1.01 11.16
CA ASN A 13 6.14 -0.26 12.38
C ASN A 13 7.06 0.94 12.17
N LYS A 14 7.83 0.96 11.06
CA LYS A 14 8.92 1.93 10.82
C LYS A 14 9.00 2.43 9.38
N GLY A 15 8.26 1.83 8.45
CA GLY A 15 8.26 2.16 7.02
C GLY A 15 7.55 3.48 6.70
N ASN A 16 8.17 4.60 7.06
CA ASN A 16 7.69 5.94 6.69
C ASN A 16 7.96 6.27 5.21
N ASN A 17 7.14 7.14 4.64
CA ASN A 17 7.23 7.65 3.27
C ASN A 17 7.14 6.55 2.21
N ILE A 18 6.27 5.56 2.43
CA ILE A 18 5.98 4.48 1.49
C ILE A 18 4.52 4.57 1.04
N ILE A 19 4.30 4.44 -0.26
CA ILE A 19 2.97 4.35 -0.86
C ILE A 19 2.76 2.91 -1.33
N TYR A 20 1.74 2.25 -0.79
CA TYR A 20 1.30 0.92 -1.20
C TYR A 20 0.09 1.04 -2.13
N ILE A 21 0.22 0.49 -3.34
CA ILE A 21 -0.84 0.52 -4.35
C ILE A 21 -1.28 -0.91 -4.65
N TYR A 22 -2.58 -1.17 -4.52
CA TYR A 22 -3.19 -2.47 -4.77
C TYR A 22 -4.42 -2.36 -5.66
N GLY A 23 -4.71 -3.41 -6.41
CA GLY A 23 -6.01 -3.61 -7.05
C GLY A 23 -6.90 -4.51 -6.18
N GLU A 24 -8.20 -4.21 -6.09
CA GLU A 24 -9.18 -5.02 -5.36
C GLU A 24 -9.23 -6.48 -5.86
N TYR A 25 -9.11 -6.69 -7.16
CA TYR A 25 -9.13 -8.01 -7.81
C TYR A 25 -7.72 -8.54 -8.10
N ASP A 26 -6.67 -7.91 -7.55
CA ASP A 26 -5.31 -8.41 -7.68
C ASP A 26 -5.05 -9.54 -6.67
N PRO A 27 -4.82 -10.80 -7.09
CA PRO A 27 -4.52 -11.88 -6.16
C PRO A 27 -3.21 -11.67 -5.38
N TRP A 28 -2.27 -10.88 -5.91
CA TRP A 28 -1.02 -10.56 -5.21
C TRP A 28 -1.25 -9.68 -3.97
N SER A 29 -2.40 -9.00 -3.87
CA SER A 29 -2.81 -8.25 -2.69
C SER A 29 -3.06 -9.14 -1.45
N ALA A 30 -3.09 -10.47 -1.59
CA ALA A 30 -3.16 -11.39 -0.44
C ALA A 30 -1.98 -11.21 0.54
N ALA A 31 -0.82 -10.78 0.04
CA ALA A 31 0.36 -10.45 0.84
C ALA A 31 0.51 -8.94 1.10
N ALA A 32 -0.55 -8.16 0.95
CA ALA A 32 -0.50 -6.71 1.13
C ALA A 32 -0.07 -6.32 2.55
N VAL A 33 0.73 -5.25 2.64
CA VAL A 33 1.11 -4.67 3.93
C VAL A 33 -0.14 -4.11 4.61
N GLN A 34 -0.25 -4.39 5.91
CA GLN A 34 -1.29 -3.82 6.77
C GLN A 34 -0.73 -2.58 7.46
N ILE A 35 -1.38 -1.43 7.32
CA ILE A 35 -0.96 -0.22 8.02
C ILE A 35 -1.43 -0.32 9.47
N ILE A 36 -0.49 -0.21 10.42
CA ILE A 36 -0.82 -0.08 11.83
C ILE A 36 -0.96 1.41 12.13
N GLN A 37 -2.16 1.82 12.56
CA GLN A 37 -2.48 3.22 12.82
C GLN A 37 -1.49 3.85 13.81
N GLY A 38 -0.96 5.02 13.46
CA GLY A 38 -0.03 5.78 14.30
C GLY A 38 1.41 5.26 14.35
N LYS A 39 1.76 4.22 13.57
CA LYS A 39 3.14 3.71 13.51
C LYS A 39 3.96 4.30 12.37
N THR A 40 3.33 4.55 11.22
CA THR A 40 3.98 5.15 10.06
C THR A 40 3.09 6.20 9.42
N ASN A 41 3.68 7.07 8.61
CA ASN A 41 2.95 7.95 7.69
C ASN A 41 2.74 7.30 6.32
N ALA A 42 2.82 5.97 6.22
CA ALA A 42 2.62 5.28 4.96
C ALA A 42 1.18 5.47 4.46
N LEU A 43 1.03 5.52 3.13
CA LEU A 43 -0.26 5.61 2.46
C LEU A 43 -0.57 4.29 1.78
N LYS A 44 -1.78 3.76 1.98
CA LYS A 44 -2.28 2.56 1.28
C LYS A 44 -3.48 2.94 0.43
N MET A 45 -3.38 2.68 -0.86
CA MET A 45 -4.43 2.95 -1.85
C MET A 45 -4.87 1.62 -2.48
N VAL A 46 -6.18 1.37 -2.50
CA VAL A 46 -6.76 0.17 -3.13
C VAL A 46 -7.75 0.62 -4.20
N LYS A 47 -7.50 0.26 -5.45
CA LYS A 47 -8.41 0.60 -6.55
C LYS A 47 -9.56 -0.40 -6.61
N ALA A 48 -10.79 0.10 -6.44
CA ALA A 48 -12.02 -0.65 -6.66
C ALA A 48 -12.07 -1.20 -8.10
N GLY A 49 -12.37 -2.50 -8.23
CA GLY A 49 -12.30 -3.25 -9.49
C GLY A 49 -10.92 -3.31 -10.15
N GLY A 50 -9.87 -2.85 -9.47
CA GLY A 50 -8.51 -2.78 -10.00
C GLY A 50 -7.85 -4.16 -10.05
N SER A 51 -7.01 -4.40 -11.06
CA SER A 51 -6.20 -5.61 -11.19
C SER A 51 -4.75 -5.36 -10.81
N HIS A 52 -3.88 -6.36 -11.05
CA HIS A 52 -2.43 -6.23 -10.87
C HIS A 52 -1.78 -5.07 -11.64
N ARG A 53 -2.44 -4.58 -12.69
CA ARG A 53 -1.97 -3.40 -13.43
C ARG A 53 -2.30 -2.07 -12.74
N THR A 54 -2.77 -2.06 -11.50
CA THR A 54 -3.09 -0.82 -10.79
C THR A 54 -1.82 -0.03 -10.48
N ARG A 55 -1.85 1.27 -10.76
CA ARG A 55 -0.77 2.23 -10.53
C ARG A 55 -1.37 3.54 -10.06
N ILE A 56 -0.54 4.50 -9.67
CA ILE A 56 -0.98 5.82 -9.18
C ILE A 56 -1.93 6.53 -10.17
N GLY A 57 -1.61 6.48 -11.47
CA GLY A 57 -2.46 7.05 -12.52
C GLY A 57 -3.74 6.26 -12.81
N SER A 58 -4.00 5.16 -12.09
CA SER A 58 -5.26 4.42 -12.19
C SER A 58 -6.37 4.99 -11.31
N PHE A 59 -6.05 5.90 -10.39
CA PHE A 59 -6.97 6.56 -9.47
C PHE A 59 -7.46 7.89 -10.03
N THR A 60 -8.50 8.47 -9.42
CA THR A 60 -8.97 9.82 -9.75
C THR A 60 -7.92 10.89 -9.42
N GLU A 61 -8.01 12.07 -10.02
CA GLU A 61 -7.09 13.17 -9.69
C GLU A 61 -7.11 13.55 -8.20
N ALA A 62 -8.28 13.45 -7.56
CA ALA A 62 -8.43 13.75 -6.14
C ALA A 62 -7.66 12.74 -5.27
N GLU A 63 -7.76 11.45 -5.58
CA GLU A 63 -7.00 10.39 -4.91
C GLU A 63 -5.50 10.49 -5.21
N GLN A 64 -5.12 10.85 -6.44
CA GLN A 64 -3.72 11.06 -6.80
C GLN A 64 -3.09 12.18 -5.98
N LYS A 65 -3.81 13.24 -5.62
CA LYS A 65 -3.25 14.32 -4.79
C LYS A 65 -2.85 13.87 -3.38
N GLN A 66 -3.48 12.82 -2.85
CA GLN A 66 -3.15 12.27 -1.52
C GLN A 66 -1.70 11.79 -1.40
N VAL A 67 -1.02 11.49 -2.52
CA VAL A 67 0.39 11.07 -2.50
C VAL A 67 1.36 12.25 -2.38
N LEU A 68 0.88 13.49 -2.55
CA LEU A 68 1.66 14.72 -2.48
C LEU A 68 1.53 15.40 -1.10
N ASP A 69 0.52 15.00 -0.32
CA ASP A 69 0.23 15.49 1.03
C ASP A 69 1.15 14.83 2.07
#